data_AF-A0A522W585-F1
#
_entry.id   AF-A0A522W585-F1
#
_cell.length_a   1.000
_cell.length_b   1.000
_cell.length_c   1.000
_cell.angle_alpha   90.00
_cell.angle_beta   90.00
_cell.angle_gamma   90.00
#
_symmetry.space_group_name_H-M   'P 1'
#
loop_
_entity.id
_entity.type
_entity.pdbx_description
1 polymer ?
#
loop_
_entity_poly.entity_id
_entity_poly.type
_entity_poly.pdbx_seq_one_letter_code
_entity_poly.pdbx_strand_id
1 'polypeptide(L)'
;MKTLNYKSIKTSKEYDGFLKDLYMGVKQKIEEVEIPPVKIISVSGNEPPASKQYQTAIACLYGIGYSLKMGLKFGKLPQPKGYFDYKVGALETLWWSIKGAEFDISNSKILRWKAYLMVPRFIDEKLFGEAVKMAALKKPEIPYAQASLEEFEEGYSIQVLNIGPYGKEMPMIESLHNYIKENRLKITGHHHEIYISDPKRVKPEKLKTVIRYPVK
;
A
#
# COMPACT_ATOMS: atom_id res chain seq x y z
N MET A 1 -18.92 9.91 -3.93
CA MET A 1 -18.01 8.79 -4.22
C MET A 1 -17.07 9.12 -5.38
N LYS A 2 -15.76 8.95 -5.18
CA LYS A 2 -14.73 9.15 -6.21
C LYS A 2 -14.40 7.80 -6.87
N THR A 3 -14.53 7.68 -8.20
CA THR A 3 -14.22 6.44 -8.92
C THR A 3 -12.88 6.54 -9.64
N LEU A 4 -11.95 5.63 -9.32
CA LEU A 4 -10.63 5.60 -9.94
C LEU A 4 -10.60 4.62 -11.12
N ASN A 5 -9.78 4.88 -12.13
CA ASN A 5 -9.63 4.02 -13.30
C ASN A 5 -8.17 3.65 -13.54
N TYR A 6 -7.76 2.51 -12.98
CA TYR A 6 -6.40 1.98 -13.13
C TYR A 6 -6.12 1.47 -14.55
N LYS A 7 -7.15 0.98 -15.27
CA LYS A 7 -7.01 0.41 -16.63
C LYS A 7 -6.77 1.48 -17.70
N SER A 8 -7.17 2.73 -17.46
CA SER A 8 -7.02 3.83 -18.42
C SER A 8 -5.67 4.54 -18.36
N ILE A 9 -4.81 4.24 -17.37
CA ILE A 9 -3.52 4.92 -17.19
C ILE A 9 -2.57 4.56 -18.34
N LYS A 10 -2.11 5.57 -19.07
CA LYS A 10 -1.18 5.44 -20.22
C LYS A 10 0.07 6.31 -20.08
N THR A 11 0.10 7.22 -19.12
CA THR A 11 1.18 8.20 -18.96
C THR A 11 1.62 8.33 -17.50
N SER A 12 2.85 8.82 -17.30
CA SER A 12 3.38 9.17 -15.97
C SER A 12 2.49 10.16 -15.22
N LYS A 13 1.91 11.13 -15.94
CA LYS A 13 1.03 12.16 -15.37
C LYS A 13 -0.27 11.56 -14.85
N GLU A 14 -0.88 10.66 -15.61
CA GLU A 14 -2.10 9.95 -15.18
C GLU A 14 -1.81 9.03 -14.00
N TYR A 15 -0.66 8.35 -13.99
CA TYR A 15 -0.25 7.52 -12.85
C TYR A 15 -0.04 8.34 -11.58
N ASP A 16 0.67 9.46 -11.69
CA ASP A 16 0.85 10.39 -10.58
C ASP A 16 -0.48 10.97 -10.08
N GLY A 17 -1.41 11.26 -11.00
CA GLY A 17 -2.78 11.67 -10.68
C GLY A 17 -3.54 10.58 -9.94
N PHE A 18 -3.45 9.33 -10.40
CA PHE A 18 -4.07 8.18 -9.75
C PHE A 18 -3.52 7.96 -8.34
N LEU A 19 -2.19 8.00 -8.15
CA LEU A 19 -1.57 7.90 -6.82
C LEU A 19 -2.03 9.05 -5.92
N LYS A 20 -2.04 10.28 -6.44
CA LYS A 20 -2.57 11.43 -5.70
C LYS A 20 -4.01 11.20 -5.30
N ASP A 21 -4.81 10.61 -6.17
CA ASP A 21 -6.21 10.37 -5.91
C ASP A 21 -6.47 9.25 -4.92
N LEU A 22 -5.58 8.26 -4.87
CA LEU A 22 -5.55 7.17 -3.90
C LEU A 22 -5.06 7.65 -2.52
N TYR A 23 -4.11 8.59 -2.49
CA TYR A 23 -3.37 8.98 -1.26
C TYR A 23 -3.79 10.31 -0.66
N MET A 24 -4.17 11.29 -1.47
CA MET A 24 -4.46 12.64 -1.00
C MET A 24 -5.95 12.84 -0.82
N GLY A 25 -6.42 12.57 0.40
CA GLY A 25 -7.70 13.09 0.88
C GLY A 25 -7.61 14.56 1.29
N VAL A 26 -8.75 15.23 1.37
CA VAL A 26 -8.85 16.52 2.05
C VAL A 26 -8.58 16.28 3.55
N LYS A 27 -7.67 17.08 4.13
CA LYS A 27 -7.25 16.93 5.53
C LYS A 27 -8.46 16.77 6.47
N GLN A 28 -8.48 15.69 7.26
CA GLN A 28 -9.50 15.41 8.28
C GLN A 28 -10.94 15.37 7.76
N LYS A 29 -11.13 15.13 6.46
CA LYS A 29 -12.44 14.88 5.87
C LYS A 29 -12.57 13.40 5.56
N ILE A 30 -13.67 12.80 5.99
CA ILE A 30 -14.04 11.44 5.61
C ILE A 30 -14.48 11.45 4.14
N GLU A 31 -13.97 10.49 3.37
CA GLU A 31 -14.21 10.39 1.94
C GLU A 31 -14.63 8.96 1.56
N GLU A 32 -15.63 8.88 0.68
CA GLU A 32 -16.02 7.66 -0.01
C GLU A 32 -15.25 7.53 -1.34
N VAL A 33 -14.60 6.39 -1.53
CA VAL A 33 -13.78 6.08 -2.71
C VAL A 33 -14.12 4.69 -3.25
N GLU A 34 -14.11 4.55 -4.57
CA GLU A 34 -14.23 3.28 -5.28
C GLU A 34 -12.86 2.92 -5.86
N ILE A 35 -12.20 1.93 -5.25
CA ILE A 35 -10.87 1.50 -5.64
C ILE A 35 -10.98 0.33 -6.65
N PRO A 36 -10.56 0.52 -7.91
CA PRO A 36 -10.58 -0.56 -8.90
C PRO A 36 -9.54 -1.63 -8.55
N PRO A 37 -9.63 -2.82 -9.15
CA PRO A 37 -8.54 -3.78 -9.10
C PRO A 37 -7.21 -3.16 -9.55
N VAL A 38 -6.18 -3.27 -8.71
CA VAL A 38 -4.82 -2.78 -8.94
C VAL A 38 -3.83 -3.94 -8.93
N LYS A 39 -2.66 -3.74 -9.53
CA LYS A 39 -1.55 -4.70 -9.43
C LYS A 39 -0.60 -4.27 -8.33
N ILE A 40 -0.24 -5.21 -7.47
CA ILE A 40 0.61 -4.96 -6.30
C ILE A 40 1.76 -5.96 -6.23
N ILE A 41 2.88 -5.54 -5.65
CA ILE A 41 3.88 -6.46 -5.10
C ILE A 41 3.64 -6.52 -3.60
N SER A 42 3.43 -7.71 -3.05
CA SER A 42 3.07 -7.88 -1.64
C SER A 42 4.00 -8.83 -0.91
N VAL A 43 4.08 -8.65 0.42
CA VAL A 43 4.70 -9.55 1.39
C VAL A 43 3.77 -9.64 2.58
N SER A 44 3.58 -10.84 3.12
CA SER A 44 2.74 -11.07 4.31
C SER A 44 3.56 -11.46 5.53
N GLY A 45 3.00 -11.24 6.72
CA GLY A 45 3.63 -11.63 7.98
C GLY A 45 2.69 -11.44 9.16
N ASN A 46 3.26 -11.49 10.36
CA ASN A 46 2.51 -11.50 11.61
C ASN A 46 3.19 -10.73 12.76
N GLU A 47 4.45 -10.33 12.61
CA GLU A 47 5.18 -9.61 13.66
C GLU A 47 4.92 -8.10 13.63
N PRO A 48 4.98 -7.38 14.76
CA PRO A 48 4.69 -5.93 14.82
C PRO A 48 5.57 -5.06 13.91
N PRO A 49 5.17 -3.80 13.61
CA PRO A 49 5.94 -2.89 12.74
C PRO A 49 7.40 -2.68 13.13
N ALA A 50 7.70 -2.69 14.44
CA ALA A 50 9.07 -2.52 14.96
C ALA A 50 9.94 -3.78 14.80
N SER A 51 9.35 -4.90 14.38
CA SER A 51 10.06 -6.18 14.24
C SER A 51 11.00 -6.23 13.04
N LYS A 52 12.00 -7.11 13.12
CA LYS A 52 12.88 -7.40 11.98
C LYS A 52 12.11 -7.94 10.77
N GLN A 53 11.06 -8.74 11.00
CA GLN A 53 10.25 -9.32 9.91
C GLN A 53 9.59 -8.20 9.09
N TYR A 54 8.92 -7.25 9.73
CA TYR A 54 8.24 -6.15 9.03
C TYR A 54 9.24 -5.22 8.32
N GLN A 55 10.34 -4.86 8.98
CA GLN A 55 11.39 -4.04 8.36
C GLN A 55 12.05 -4.76 7.15
N THR A 56 12.21 -6.09 7.22
CA THR A 56 12.72 -6.90 6.11
C THR A 56 11.71 -6.97 4.96
N ALA A 57 10.42 -7.06 5.25
CA ALA A 57 9.36 -6.99 4.23
C ALA A 57 9.39 -5.65 3.49
N ILE A 58 9.51 -4.52 4.20
CA ILE A 58 9.67 -3.19 3.59
C ILE A 58 10.91 -3.14 2.69
N ALA A 59 12.05 -3.63 3.18
CA ALA A 59 13.29 -3.66 2.40
C ALA A 59 13.15 -4.51 1.13
N CYS A 60 12.47 -5.66 1.24
CA CYS A 60 12.13 -6.53 0.12
C CYS A 60 11.28 -5.80 -0.93
N LEU A 61 10.17 -5.20 -0.51
CA LEU A 61 9.25 -4.47 -1.38
C LEU A 61 9.93 -3.34 -2.13
N TYR A 62 10.65 -2.46 -1.43
CA TYR A 62 11.36 -1.36 -2.08
C TYR A 62 12.54 -1.83 -2.94
N GLY A 63 13.21 -2.92 -2.56
CA GLY A 63 14.27 -3.53 -3.38
C GLY A 63 13.76 -3.97 -4.74
N ILE A 64 12.59 -4.62 -4.80
CA ILE A 64 11.94 -5.03 -6.04
C ILE A 64 11.37 -3.80 -6.78
N GLY A 65 10.63 -2.93 -6.09
CA GLY A 65 9.98 -1.76 -6.68
C GLY A 65 10.97 -0.82 -7.37
N TYR A 66 12.13 -0.55 -6.76
CA TYR A 66 13.19 0.25 -7.39
C TYR A 66 13.95 -0.52 -8.47
N SER A 67 14.11 -1.84 -8.35
CA SER A 67 14.69 -2.67 -9.42
C SER A 67 13.83 -2.63 -10.69
N LEU A 68 12.50 -2.70 -10.56
CA LEU A 68 11.57 -2.49 -11.67
C LEU A 68 11.68 -1.07 -12.24
N LYS A 69 11.51 -0.04 -11.40
CA LYS A 69 11.50 1.35 -11.86
C LYS A 69 12.80 1.72 -12.58
N MET A 70 13.93 1.48 -11.93
CA MET A 70 15.24 1.85 -12.49
C MET A 70 15.64 0.92 -13.64
N GLY A 71 15.28 -0.37 -13.55
CA GLY A 71 15.57 -1.34 -14.59
C GLY A 71 14.88 -0.99 -15.90
N LEU A 72 13.59 -0.65 -15.84
CA LEU A 72 12.82 -0.21 -17.01
C LEU A 72 13.29 1.16 -17.52
N LYS A 73 13.53 2.12 -16.62
CA LYS A 73 13.95 3.47 -16.99
C LYS A 73 15.30 3.51 -17.71
N PHE A 74 16.26 2.69 -17.26
CA PHE A 74 17.63 2.69 -17.77
C PHE A 74 17.94 1.49 -18.68
N GLY A 75 16.92 0.78 -19.18
CA GLY A 75 17.09 -0.28 -20.18
C GLY A 75 17.76 -1.57 -19.69
N LYS A 76 17.82 -1.80 -18.37
CA LYS A 76 18.27 -3.10 -17.81
C LYS A 76 17.17 -4.17 -17.84
N LEU A 77 15.92 -3.73 -17.90
CA LEU A 77 14.76 -4.56 -18.16
C LEU A 77 14.11 -4.08 -19.47
N PRO A 78 13.56 -5.00 -20.29
CA PRO A 78 12.85 -4.62 -21.50
C PRO A 78 11.60 -3.81 -21.13
N GLN A 79 11.39 -2.68 -21.80
CA GLN A 79 10.18 -1.89 -21.63
C GLN A 79 8.99 -2.60 -22.29
N PRO A 80 7.93 -2.96 -21.55
CA PRO A 80 6.77 -3.62 -22.12
C PRO A 80 5.93 -2.66 -22.97
N LYS A 81 5.00 -3.20 -23.76
CA LYS A 81 4.02 -2.39 -24.50
C LYS A 81 3.22 -1.51 -23.54
N GLY A 82 3.11 -0.21 -23.86
CA GLY A 82 2.41 0.75 -23.01
C GLY A 82 3.20 1.21 -21.79
N TYR A 83 4.52 0.96 -21.76
CA TYR A 83 5.42 1.49 -20.74
C TYR A 83 5.37 3.02 -20.66
N PHE A 84 5.39 3.52 -19.43
CA PHE A 84 5.69 4.90 -19.07
C PHE A 84 6.58 4.89 -17.81
N ASP A 85 7.47 5.88 -17.64
CA ASP A 85 8.20 6.03 -16.37
C ASP A 85 7.20 6.39 -15.26
N TYR A 86 7.41 5.89 -14.05
CA TYR A 86 6.43 5.99 -12.97
C TYR A 86 7.12 6.14 -11.63
N LYS A 87 6.48 6.77 -10.65
CA LYS A 87 7.03 6.85 -9.29
C LYS A 87 6.74 5.54 -8.54
N VAL A 88 7.67 5.10 -7.69
CA VAL A 88 7.33 4.06 -6.71
C VAL A 88 6.37 4.69 -5.70
N GLY A 89 5.22 4.06 -5.49
CA GLY A 89 4.16 4.57 -4.62
C GLY A 89 4.53 4.54 -3.14
N ALA A 90 3.57 4.94 -2.30
CA ALA A 90 3.68 4.81 -0.86
C ALA A 90 3.69 3.33 -0.45
N LEU A 91 4.26 3.03 0.71
CA LEU A 91 4.05 1.73 1.34
C LEU A 91 2.61 1.66 1.81
N GLU A 92 1.96 0.54 1.56
CA GLU A 92 0.60 0.25 1.99
C GLU A 92 0.61 -1.01 2.85
N THR A 93 -0.21 -1.07 3.89
CA THR A 93 -0.32 -2.27 4.74
C THR A 93 -1.75 -2.52 5.19
N LEU A 94 -2.20 -3.75 4.97
CA LEU A 94 -3.41 -4.31 5.54
C LEU A 94 -3.09 -4.94 6.89
N TRP A 95 -3.91 -4.67 7.90
CA TRP A 95 -3.77 -5.17 9.26
C TRP A 95 -5.06 -5.87 9.70
N TRP A 96 -4.93 -7.06 10.28
CA TRP A 96 -6.07 -7.80 10.82
C TRP A 96 -5.67 -8.76 11.93
N SER A 97 -6.67 -9.25 12.65
CA SER A 97 -6.53 -10.29 13.66
C SER A 97 -7.18 -11.58 13.18
N ILE A 98 -6.55 -12.72 13.47
CA ILE A 98 -7.17 -14.04 13.23
C ILE A 98 -8.25 -14.40 14.26
N LYS A 99 -8.44 -13.57 15.31
CA LYS A 99 -9.41 -13.81 16.39
C LYS A 99 -10.64 -12.90 16.37
N GLY A 100 -10.74 -11.96 15.42
CA GLY A 100 -11.89 -11.07 15.32
C GLY A 100 -11.59 -9.76 14.58
N ALA A 101 -12.53 -8.81 14.64
CA ALA A 101 -12.43 -7.51 13.99
C ALA A 101 -11.42 -6.57 14.67
N GLU A 102 -11.23 -6.70 15.99
CA GLU A 102 -10.22 -5.95 16.73
C GLU A 102 -8.85 -6.62 16.56
N PHE A 103 -7.86 -5.82 16.14
CA PHE A 103 -6.48 -6.25 16.04
C PHE A 103 -5.61 -5.50 17.06
N ASP A 104 -4.71 -6.24 17.68
CA ASP A 104 -3.67 -5.71 18.54
C ASP A 104 -2.35 -5.80 17.77
N ILE A 105 -1.85 -4.64 17.34
CA ILE A 105 -0.62 -4.52 16.54
C ILE A 105 0.63 -5.00 17.28
N SER A 106 0.56 -5.16 18.60
CA SER A 106 1.66 -5.66 19.43
C SER A 106 1.66 -7.19 19.58
N ASN A 107 0.55 -7.87 19.27
CA ASN A 107 0.37 -9.29 19.56
C ASN A 107 0.59 -10.18 18.33
N SER A 108 1.83 -10.61 18.12
CA SER A 108 2.24 -11.41 16.94
C SER A 108 1.55 -12.78 16.82
N LYS A 109 0.94 -13.29 17.89
CA LYS A 109 0.20 -14.56 17.86
C LYS A 109 -1.08 -14.42 17.03
N ILE A 110 -1.74 -13.26 17.11
CA ILE A 110 -3.04 -13.02 16.47
C ILE A 110 -2.95 -12.04 15.30
N LEU A 111 -1.96 -11.15 15.31
CA LEU A 111 -1.74 -10.16 14.27
C LEU A 111 -1.41 -10.85 12.95
N ARG A 112 -1.97 -10.33 11.87
CA ARG A 112 -1.56 -10.61 10.50
C ARG A 112 -1.52 -9.30 9.75
N TRP A 113 -0.61 -9.26 8.79
CA TRP A 113 -0.52 -8.14 7.88
C TRP A 113 -0.08 -8.57 6.49
N LYS A 114 -0.43 -7.73 5.52
CA LYS A 114 0.04 -7.78 4.13
C LYS A 114 0.52 -6.38 3.79
N ALA A 115 1.83 -6.22 3.64
CA ALA A 115 2.46 -4.99 3.19
C ALA A 115 2.66 -5.05 1.67
N TYR A 116 2.46 -3.95 0.96
CA TYR A 116 2.59 -3.95 -0.49
C TYR A 116 2.96 -2.58 -1.07
N LEU A 117 3.40 -2.62 -2.33
CA LEU A 117 3.56 -1.46 -3.19
C LEU A 117 2.71 -1.65 -4.44
N MET A 118 1.87 -0.68 -4.78
CA MET A 118 1.20 -0.67 -6.07
C MET A 118 2.21 -0.47 -7.20
N VAL A 119 2.04 -1.22 -8.28
CA VAL A 119 2.85 -1.12 -9.50
C VAL A 119 1.99 -0.80 -10.71
N PRO A 120 2.55 -0.32 -11.83
CA PRO A 120 1.78 -0.15 -13.07
C PRO A 120 1.28 -1.48 -13.65
N ARG A 121 0.18 -1.42 -14.40
CA ARG A 121 -0.50 -2.62 -14.94
C ARG A 121 0.39 -3.43 -15.88
N PHE A 122 1.30 -2.76 -16.58
CA PHE A 122 2.23 -3.38 -17.53
C PHE A 122 3.30 -4.26 -16.87
N ILE A 123 3.44 -4.24 -15.54
CA ILE A 123 4.34 -5.15 -14.82
C ILE A 123 3.72 -6.55 -14.84
N ASP A 124 4.39 -7.53 -15.43
CA ASP A 124 3.96 -8.92 -15.45
C ASP A 124 4.89 -9.81 -14.60
N GLU A 125 4.55 -11.10 -14.48
CA GLU A 125 5.34 -12.08 -13.73
C GLU A 125 6.78 -12.19 -14.22
N LYS A 126 7.01 -12.00 -15.52
CA LYS A 126 8.36 -12.07 -16.11
C LYS A 126 9.20 -10.88 -15.64
N LEU A 127 8.69 -9.66 -15.75
CA LEU A 127 9.35 -8.45 -15.26
C LEU A 127 9.56 -8.49 -13.75
N PHE A 128 8.56 -8.96 -13.01
CA PHE A 128 8.64 -9.15 -11.56
C PHE A 128 9.77 -10.13 -11.19
N GLY A 129 9.81 -11.31 -11.82
CA GLY A 129 10.86 -12.31 -11.57
C GLY A 129 12.27 -11.80 -11.89
N GLU A 130 12.45 -11.06 -12.98
CA GLU A 130 13.74 -10.43 -13.31
C GLU A 130 14.13 -9.35 -12.29
N ALA A 131 13.18 -8.54 -11.83
CA ALA A 131 13.45 -7.55 -10.79
C ALA A 131 13.79 -8.19 -9.43
N VAL A 132 13.17 -9.32 -9.09
CA VAL A 132 13.54 -10.12 -7.90
C VAL A 132 14.99 -10.58 -8.00
N LYS A 133 15.42 -11.12 -9.15
CA LYS A 133 16.82 -11.53 -9.37
C LYS A 133 17.77 -10.33 -9.25
N MET A 134 17.45 -9.21 -9.88
CA MET A 134 18.26 -7.98 -9.80
C MET A 134 18.40 -7.47 -8.36
N ALA A 135 17.31 -7.50 -7.59
CA ALA A 135 17.31 -7.07 -6.20
C ALA A 135 18.14 -8.02 -5.31
N ALA A 136 18.00 -9.34 -5.52
CA ALA A 136 18.75 -10.39 -4.83
C ALA A 136 20.25 -10.28 -5.09
N LEU A 137 20.68 -9.99 -6.32
CA LEU A 137 22.10 -9.76 -6.64
C LEU A 137 22.67 -8.55 -5.90
N LYS A 138 21.87 -7.50 -5.68
CA LYS A 138 22.31 -6.27 -5.01
C LYS A 138 22.37 -6.41 -3.49
N LYS A 139 21.46 -7.18 -2.90
CA LYS A 139 21.32 -7.40 -1.45
C LYS A 139 20.88 -8.84 -1.15
N PRO A 140 21.80 -9.82 -1.23
CA PRO A 140 21.46 -11.24 -1.12
C PRO A 140 20.91 -11.65 0.24
N GLU A 141 21.10 -10.84 1.28
CA GLU A 141 20.60 -11.08 2.63
C GLU A 141 19.09 -10.87 2.80
N ILE A 142 18.43 -10.23 1.82
CA ILE A 142 16.99 -9.97 1.85
C ILE A 142 16.22 -11.14 1.21
N PRO A 143 15.20 -11.71 1.87
CA PRO A 143 14.47 -12.88 1.38
C PRO A 143 13.43 -12.53 0.32
N TYR A 144 13.85 -12.13 -0.89
CA TYR A 144 12.94 -11.67 -1.94
C TYR A 144 11.93 -12.71 -2.44
N ALA A 145 12.21 -14.01 -2.25
CA ALA A 145 11.31 -15.10 -2.65
C ALA A 145 9.97 -15.10 -1.90
N GLN A 146 9.85 -14.36 -0.79
CA GLN A 146 8.59 -14.21 -0.05
C GLN A 146 7.63 -13.20 -0.70
N ALA A 147 8.09 -12.42 -1.68
CA ALA A 147 7.26 -11.44 -2.36
C ALA A 147 6.42 -12.10 -3.47
N SER A 148 5.25 -11.55 -3.72
CA SER A 148 4.36 -12.00 -4.79
C SER A 148 3.85 -10.81 -5.60
N LEU A 149 3.62 -11.03 -6.90
CA LEU A 149 2.86 -10.12 -7.74
C LEU A 149 1.41 -10.62 -7.79
N GLU A 150 0.45 -9.75 -7.50
CA GLU A 150 -0.96 -10.14 -7.48
C GLU A 150 -1.88 -8.99 -7.92
N GLU A 151 -3.10 -9.33 -8.33
CA GLU A 151 -4.19 -8.37 -8.45
C GLU A 151 -4.88 -8.23 -7.09
N PHE A 152 -5.12 -6.99 -6.67
CA PHE A 152 -5.77 -6.66 -5.41
C PHE A 152 -6.99 -5.77 -5.68
N GLU A 153 -8.14 -6.18 -5.15
CA GLU A 153 -9.41 -5.49 -5.30
C GLU A 153 -9.93 -5.09 -3.91
N GLU A 154 -9.94 -3.79 -3.65
CA GLU A 154 -10.44 -3.22 -2.40
C GLU A 154 -11.89 -2.74 -2.52
N GLY A 155 -12.25 -2.17 -3.68
CA GLY A 155 -13.63 -1.75 -3.99
C GLY A 155 -14.10 -0.53 -3.19
N TYR A 156 -15.40 -0.48 -2.93
CA TYR A 156 -16.05 0.60 -2.19
C TYR A 156 -15.48 0.74 -0.78
N SER A 157 -14.97 1.91 -0.45
CA SER A 157 -14.20 2.15 0.78
C SER A 157 -14.44 3.54 1.37
N ILE A 158 -14.31 3.62 2.69
CA ILE A 158 -14.31 4.89 3.45
C ILE A 158 -12.89 5.15 3.92
N GLN A 159 -12.38 6.36 3.72
CA GLN A 159 -11.03 6.74 4.12
C GLN A 159 -10.96 8.13 4.78
N VAL A 160 -9.88 8.36 5.52
CA VAL A 160 -9.51 9.67 6.06
C VAL A 160 -8.00 9.86 6.03
N LEU A 161 -7.55 11.09 5.77
CA LEU A 161 -6.15 11.48 5.92
C LEU A 161 -5.87 11.87 7.38
N ASN A 162 -5.11 11.04 8.08
CA ASN A 162 -4.52 11.36 9.37
C ASN A 162 -3.25 12.22 9.20
N ILE A 163 -3.11 13.26 10.02
CA ILE A 163 -1.88 14.05 10.14
C ILE A 163 -1.43 14.04 11.59
N GLY A 164 -0.32 13.36 11.87
CA GLY A 164 0.19 13.18 13.22
C GLY A 164 0.96 11.88 13.38
N PRO A 165 1.51 11.61 14.57
CA PRO A 165 2.33 10.43 14.82
C PRO A 165 1.51 9.14 14.73
N TYR A 166 2.18 8.06 14.32
CA TYR A 166 1.65 6.70 14.42
C TYR A 166 1.25 6.38 15.87
N GLY A 167 0.14 5.67 16.04
CA GLY A 167 -0.38 5.30 17.36
C GLY A 167 -1.18 6.39 18.08
N LYS A 168 -1.33 7.58 17.48
CA LYS A 168 -2.34 8.57 17.88
C LYS A 168 -3.49 8.66 16.87
N GLU A 169 -3.69 7.59 16.11
CA GLU A 169 -4.67 7.48 15.04
C GLU A 169 -6.08 7.10 15.52
N MET A 170 -6.21 6.63 16.77
CA MET A 170 -7.48 6.16 17.33
C MET A 170 -8.65 7.13 17.15
N PRO A 171 -8.53 8.46 17.41
CA PRO A 171 -9.64 9.37 17.16
C PRO A 171 -10.10 9.42 15.69
N MET A 172 -9.17 9.25 14.74
CA MET A 172 -9.51 9.20 13.31
C MET A 172 -10.17 7.87 12.95
N ILE A 173 -9.69 6.75 13.51
CA ILE A 173 -10.29 5.42 13.33
C ILE A 173 -11.73 5.41 13.88
N GLU A 174 -11.96 5.95 15.07
CA GLU A 174 -13.28 6.08 15.67
C GLU A 174 -14.22 6.93 14.81
N SER A 175 -13.72 8.03 14.23
CA SER A 175 -14.51 8.87 13.32
C SER A 175 -14.97 8.10 12.07
N LEU A 176 -14.10 7.24 11.51
CA LEU A 176 -14.46 6.37 10.39
C LEU A 176 -15.51 5.35 10.79
N HIS A 177 -15.33 4.68 11.93
CA HIS A 177 -16.30 3.70 12.44
C HIS A 177 -17.69 4.33 12.69
N ASN A 178 -17.72 5.53 13.27
CA ASN A 178 -18.96 6.28 13.49
C ASN A 178 -19.64 6.60 12.17
N TYR A 179 -18.91 7.13 11.18
CA TYR A 179 -19.45 7.42 9.86
C TYR A 179 -20.00 6.17 9.16
N ILE A 180 -19.26 5.06 9.20
CA ILE A 180 -19.69 3.78 8.62
C ILE A 180 -21.00 3.32 9.27
N LYS A 181 -21.10 3.39 10.60
CA LYS A 181 -22.30 3.02 11.35
C LYS A 181 -23.49 3.93 11.04
N GLU A 182 -23.29 5.24 11.02
CA GLU A 182 -24.33 6.24 10.73
C GLU A 182 -24.91 6.07 9.31
N ASN A 183 -24.06 5.71 8.35
CA ASN A 183 -24.47 5.45 6.97
C ASN A 183 -24.96 4.00 6.74
N ARG A 184 -25.11 3.19 7.79
CA ARG A 184 -25.58 1.79 7.75
C ARG A 184 -24.73 0.87 6.88
N LEU A 185 -23.45 1.21 6.72
CA LEU A 185 -22.47 0.44 5.99
C LEU A 185 -21.84 -0.63 6.90
N LYS A 186 -21.29 -1.69 6.30
CA LYS A 186 -20.56 -2.74 7.02
C LYS A 186 -19.15 -2.87 6.47
N ILE A 187 -18.15 -2.92 7.36
CA ILE A 187 -16.76 -3.22 6.98
C ILE A 187 -16.70 -4.64 6.40
N THR A 188 -16.04 -4.80 5.25
CA THR A 188 -15.93 -6.06 4.51
C THR A 188 -14.52 -6.63 4.42
N GLY A 189 -13.52 -5.88 4.86
CA GLY A 189 -12.11 -6.25 4.74
C GLY A 189 -11.27 -5.74 5.91
N HIS A 190 -9.98 -5.53 5.64
CA HIS A 190 -8.98 -5.26 6.68
C HIS A 190 -8.77 -3.76 6.91
N HIS A 191 -8.22 -3.42 8.07
CA HIS A 191 -7.75 -2.06 8.33
C HIS A 191 -6.57 -1.77 7.39
N HIS A 192 -6.68 -0.71 6.60
CA HIS A 192 -5.71 -0.38 5.56
C HIS A 192 -5.04 0.96 5.85
N GLU A 193 -3.71 0.94 5.97
CA GLU A 193 -2.89 2.14 6.14
C GLU A 193 -2.02 2.40 4.90
N ILE A 194 -1.94 3.67 4.48
CA ILE A 194 -1.09 4.14 3.39
C ILE A 194 -0.11 5.17 3.93
N TYR A 195 1.19 4.86 3.93
CA TYR A 195 2.25 5.68 4.53
C TYR A 195 2.83 6.67 3.51
N ILE A 196 2.25 7.87 3.43
CA ILE A 196 2.65 8.90 2.48
C ILE A 196 3.97 9.56 2.88
N SER A 197 4.19 9.73 4.17
CA SER A 197 5.39 10.39 4.71
C SER A 197 6.44 9.38 5.12
N ASP A 198 7.70 9.67 4.82
CA ASP A 198 8.83 8.91 5.35
C ASP A 198 9.13 9.37 6.79
N PRO A 199 8.94 8.51 7.81
CA PRO A 199 9.18 8.88 9.21
C PRO A 199 10.65 9.20 9.52
N LYS A 200 11.59 8.85 8.64
CA LYS A 200 13.00 9.24 8.76
C LYS A 200 13.26 10.66 8.28
N ARG A 201 12.34 11.26 7.52
CA ARG A 201 12.50 12.57 6.88
C ARG A 201 11.52 13.62 7.39
N VAL A 202 10.41 13.20 7.98
CA VAL A 202 9.30 14.06 8.38
C VAL A 202 9.12 13.96 9.90
N LYS A 203 8.95 15.10 10.56
CA LYS A 203 8.67 15.14 12.01
C LYS A 203 7.35 14.41 12.32
N PRO A 204 7.23 13.73 13.48
CA PRO A 204 6.05 12.94 13.82
C PRO A 204 4.72 13.69 13.67
N GLU A 205 4.67 14.98 14.00
CA GLU A 205 3.45 15.82 13.95
C GLU A 205 3.02 16.17 12.51
N LYS A 206 3.87 15.89 11.53
CA LYS A 206 3.63 16.16 10.11
C LYS A 206 3.51 14.89 9.28
N LEU A 207 3.60 13.71 9.90
CA LEU A 207 3.39 12.45 9.21
C LEU A 207 1.97 12.40 8.65
N LYS A 208 1.85 11.81 7.46
CA LYS A 208 0.60 11.66 6.73
C LYS A 208 0.37 10.19 6.47
N THR A 209 -0.76 9.70 6.98
CA THR A 209 -1.23 8.32 6.79
C THR A 209 -2.67 8.39 6.29
N VAL A 210 -3.01 7.70 5.21
CA VAL A 210 -4.43 7.44 4.92
C VAL A 210 -4.83 6.20 5.69
N ILE A 211 -5.95 6.29 6.40
CA ILE A 211 -6.60 5.14 7.02
C ILE A 211 -7.85 4.85 6.20
N ARG A 212 -8.03 3.61 5.79
CA ARG A 212 -9.13 3.17 4.92
C ARG A 212 -9.75 1.87 5.43
N TYR A 213 -11.06 1.75 5.24
CA TYR A 213 -11.82 0.53 5.42
C TYR A 213 -12.71 0.24 4.20
N PRO A 214 -12.61 -0.95 3.59
CA PRO A 214 -13.57 -1.38 2.58
C PRO A 214 -14.93 -1.69 3.24
N VAL A 215 -16.01 -1.36 2.54
CA VAL A 215 -17.38 -1.39 3.04
C VAL A 215 -18.39 -1.89 2.00
N LYS A 216 -19.60 -2.26 2.46
CA LYS A 216 -20.79 -2.52 1.64
C LYS A 216 -22.08 -2.07 2.32
#